data_AF-A0A4W5R1K9-F1
#
_entry.id   AF-A0A4W5R1K9-F1
#
_cell.length_a   1.000
_cell.length_b   1.000
_cell.length_c   1.000
_cell.angle_alpha   90.00
_cell.angle_beta   90.00
_cell.angle_gamma   90.00
#
_symmetry.space_group_name_H-M   'P 1'
#
loop_
_entity.id
_entity.type
_entity.pdbx_description
1 polymer ?
#
loop_
_entity_poly.entity_id
_entity_poly.type
_entity_poly.pdbx_seq_one_letter_code
_entity_poly.pdbx_strand_id
1 'polypeptide(L)'
;VHVKASCHSTVHVKASCHSTVHVKASCHSTVHVKASCHSTVHVKASCHSTVHVKASCHSTVHVKASCHSTVHVKASCHSTVHLKAWYFSRWFKGAATVEKICTNPIVV
;
A
#
# COMPACT_ATOMS: atom_id res chain seq x y z
N VAL A 1 -14.73 -2.37 1.93
CA VAL A 1 -14.57 -0.99 2.47
C VAL A 1 -13.96 -0.09 1.41
N HIS A 2 -14.59 1.04 1.09
CA HIS A 2 -14.06 2.03 0.15
C HIS A 2 -13.76 3.35 0.87
N VAL A 3 -12.54 3.86 0.76
CA VAL A 3 -12.13 5.12 1.37
C VAL A 3 -11.49 6.02 0.34
N LYS A 4 -11.88 7.30 0.34
CA LYS A 4 -11.31 8.33 -0.52
C LYS A 4 -10.80 9.47 0.35
N ALA A 5 -9.56 9.87 0.12
CA ALA A 5 -8.94 11.03 0.74
C ALA A 5 -8.35 11.96 -0.32
N SER A 6 -8.41 13.25 -0.02
CA SER A 6 -7.94 14.36 -0.86
C SER A 6 -6.68 14.99 -0.27
N CYS A 7 -6.29 16.16 -0.78
CA CYS A 7 -5.08 16.86 -0.37
C CYS A 7 -4.94 16.97 1.16
N HIS A 8 -3.75 16.76 1.70
CA HIS A 8 -3.41 16.93 3.13
C HIS A 8 -4.29 16.11 4.08
N SER A 9 -4.47 14.82 3.77
CA SER A 9 -5.35 13.94 4.54
C SER A 9 -4.59 12.76 5.15
N THR A 10 -5.01 12.36 6.35
CA THR A 10 -4.58 11.13 7.00
C THR A 10 -5.75 10.13 7.02
N VAL A 11 -5.50 8.89 6.60
CA VAL A 11 -6.52 7.85 6.51
C VAL A 11 -6.07 6.63 7.28
N HIS A 12 -6.95 6.12 8.15
CA HIS A 12 -6.76 4.85 8.83
C HIS A 12 -7.88 3.88 8.45
N VAL A 13 -7.52 2.71 7.93
CA VAL A 13 -8.45 1.66 7.55
C VAL A 13 -8.10 0.36 8.25
N LYS A 14 -9.10 -0.28 8.86
CA LYS A 14 -8.98 -1.60 9.45
C LYS A 14 -9.95 -2.55 8.74
N ALA A 15 -9.44 -3.67 8.26
CA ALA A 15 -10.22 -4.76 7.70
C ALA A 15 -10.04 -6.03 8.54
N SER A 16 -11.16 -6.68 8.83
CA SER A 16 -11.24 -7.97 9.51
C SER A 16 -11.04 -9.12 8.51
N CYS A 17 -11.22 -10.37 8.97
CA CYS A 17 -11.09 -11.53 8.09
C CYS A 17 -12.08 -11.47 6.91
N HIS A 18 -11.73 -12.07 5.76
CA HIS A 18 -12.60 -12.14 4.57
C HIS A 18 -13.08 -10.77 4.08
N SER A 19 -12.17 -9.79 3.99
CA SER A 19 -12.52 -8.41 3.65
C SER A 19 -11.78 -7.88 2.44
N THR A 20 -12.50 -7.10 1.62
CA THR A 20 -11.95 -6.33 0.51
C THR A 20 -11.86 -4.85 0.89
N VAL A 21 -10.71 -4.22 0.65
CA VAL A 21 -10.47 -2.80 0.95
C VAL A 21 -9.97 -2.08 -0.29
N HIS A 22 -10.59 -0.95 -0.62
CA HIS A 22 -10.12 -0.03 -1.64
C HIS A 22 -9.88 1.33 -1.01
N VAL A 23 -8.64 1.83 -1.11
CA VAL A 23 -8.27 3.17 -0.65
C VAL A 23 -7.74 3.98 -1.82
N LYS A 24 -8.29 5.18 -2.00
CA LYS A 24 -7.80 6.17 -2.95
C LYS A 24 -7.37 7.41 -2.20
N ALA A 25 -6.11 7.77 -2.32
CA ALA A 25 -5.52 8.97 -1.72
C ALA A 25 -4.82 9.81 -2.80
N SER A 26 -4.86 11.12 -2.66
CA SER A 26 -4.29 12.06 -3.61
C SER A 26 -3.60 13.22 -2.91
N CYS A 27 -2.41 13.58 -3.38
CA CYS A 27 -1.61 14.77 -3.01
C CYS A 27 -1.37 14.89 -1.51
N HIS A 28 -0.12 14.73 -1.05
CA HIS A 28 0.24 14.99 0.35
C HIS A 28 -0.64 14.19 1.35
N SER A 29 -0.83 12.90 1.07
CA SER A 29 -1.70 12.03 1.87
C SER A 29 -0.92 10.95 2.58
N THR A 30 -1.33 10.63 3.81
CA THR A 30 -0.81 9.50 4.58
C THR A 30 -1.90 8.46 4.77
N VAL A 31 -1.65 7.22 4.35
CA VAL A 31 -2.62 6.12 4.42
C VAL A 31 -2.05 4.99 5.26
N HIS A 32 -2.80 4.57 6.28
CA HIS A 32 -2.52 3.39 7.08
C HIS A 32 -3.62 2.34 6.89
N VAL A 33 -3.27 1.16 6.40
CA VAL A 33 -4.19 0.04 6.24
C VAL A 33 -3.72 -1.14 7.09
N LYS A 34 -4.62 -1.69 7.91
CA LYS A 34 -4.41 -2.94 8.63
C LYS A 34 -5.44 -3.96 8.16
N ALA A 35 -4.97 -5.07 7.61
CA ALA A 35 -5.80 -6.15 7.11
C ALA A 35 -5.48 -7.47 7.81
N SER A 36 -6.54 -8.16 8.28
CA SER A 36 -6.47 -9.46 8.95
C SER A 36 -6.58 -10.63 7.94
N CYS A 37 -6.74 -11.87 8.42
CA CYS A 37 -6.62 -13.09 7.60
C CYS A 37 -7.53 -13.11 6.36
N HIS A 38 -7.00 -13.58 5.23
CA HIS A 38 -7.74 -13.73 3.97
C HIS A 38 -8.41 -12.42 3.54
N SER A 39 -7.60 -11.37 3.40
CA SER A 39 -8.03 -10.04 2.98
C SER A 39 -7.37 -9.60 1.68
N THR A 40 -8.12 -8.85 0.88
CA THR A 40 -7.66 -8.19 -0.34
C THR A 40 -7.60 -6.68 -0.11
N VAL A 41 -6.46 -6.06 -0.35
CA VAL A 41 -6.25 -4.62 -0.17
C VAL A 41 -5.76 -3.99 -1.46
N HIS A 42 -6.48 -2.99 -1.94
CA HIS A 42 -6.12 -2.16 -3.07
C HIS A 42 -5.91 -0.72 -2.63
N VAL A 43 -4.70 -0.19 -2.78
CA VAL A 43 -4.37 1.21 -2.48
C VAL A 43 -3.92 1.91 -3.74
N LYS A 44 -4.54 3.05 -4.05
CA LYS A 44 -4.12 3.97 -5.09
C LYS A 44 -3.71 5.29 -4.45
N ALA A 45 -2.43 5.63 -4.55
CA ALA A 45 -1.85 6.86 -4.05
C ALA A 45 -1.25 7.68 -5.19
N SER A 46 -1.35 9.00 -5.09
CA SER A 46 -0.84 9.94 -6.11
C SER A 46 -0.13 11.11 -5.45
N CYS A 47 1.04 11.49 -5.98
CA CYS A 47 1.83 12.68 -5.66
C CYS A 47 2.13 12.87 -4.16
N HIS A 48 3.38 12.74 -3.76
CA HIS A 48 3.83 13.00 -2.38
C HIS A 48 2.99 12.26 -1.33
N SER A 49 2.83 10.94 -1.49
CA SER A 49 1.99 10.13 -0.61
C SER A 49 2.80 9.11 0.17
N THR A 50 2.41 8.90 1.42
CA THR A 50 3.00 7.86 2.29
C THR A 50 1.95 6.79 2.57
N VAL A 51 2.23 5.54 2.23
CA VAL A 51 1.32 4.41 2.41
C VAL A 51 1.96 3.36 3.31
N HIS A 52 1.28 3.00 4.39
CA HIS A 52 1.64 1.90 5.28
C HIS A 52 0.56 0.82 5.23
N VAL A 53 0.91 -0.38 4.78
CA VAL A 53 0.01 -1.53 4.79
C VAL A 53 0.58 -2.62 5.70
N LYS A 54 -0.23 -3.07 6.66
CA LYS A 54 0.05 -4.24 7.49
C LYS A 54 -0.98 -5.33 7.17
N ALA A 55 -0.51 -6.43 6.60
CA ALA A 55 -1.33 -7.56 6.19
C ALA A 55 -0.94 -8.82 6.98
N SER A 56 -1.94 -9.56 7.48
CA SER A 56 -1.76 -10.84 8.16
C SER A 56 -1.98 -12.02 7.20
N CYS A 57 -2.09 -13.25 7.70
CA CYS A 57 -2.06 -14.49 6.91
C CYS A 57 -2.99 -14.50 5.69
N HIS A 58 -2.53 -15.07 4.57
CA HIS A 58 -3.30 -15.27 3.34
C HIS A 58 -3.84 -13.97 2.72
N SER A 59 -3.07 -12.88 2.74
CA SER A 59 -3.54 -11.59 2.24
C SER A 59 -2.93 -11.22 0.89
N THR A 60 -3.72 -10.56 0.05
CA THR A 60 -3.27 -9.98 -1.22
C THR A 60 -3.31 -8.47 -1.15
N VAL A 61 -2.18 -7.82 -1.45
CA VAL A 61 -2.03 -6.37 -1.38
C VAL A 61 -1.59 -5.84 -2.73
N HIS A 62 -2.38 -4.94 -3.30
CA HIS A 62 -2.06 -4.21 -4.52
C HIS A 62 -1.90 -2.73 -4.19
N VAL A 63 -0.70 -2.17 -4.40
CA VAL A 63 -0.47 -0.73 -4.24
C VAL A 63 -0.02 -0.13 -5.57
N LYS A 64 -0.74 0.90 -6.01
CA LYS A 64 -0.36 1.74 -7.13
C LYS A 64 -0.03 3.13 -6.62
N ALA A 65 1.22 3.53 -6.74
CA ALA A 65 1.73 4.83 -6.34
C ALA A 65 2.23 5.62 -7.55
N SER A 66 2.15 6.95 -7.50
CA SER A 66 2.63 7.84 -8.58
C SER A 66 3.39 9.00 -7.95
N CYS A 67 4.53 9.40 -8.54
CA CYS A 67 5.36 10.57 -8.22
C CYS A 67 5.69 10.79 -6.72
N HIS A 68 6.95 10.58 -6.34
CA HIS A 68 7.48 10.82 -4.99
C HIS A 68 6.61 10.20 -3.89
N SER A 69 6.45 8.88 -3.90
CA SER A 69 5.63 8.17 -2.92
C SER A 69 6.44 7.15 -2.13
N THR A 70 6.15 7.04 -0.84
CA THR A 70 6.81 6.06 0.04
C THR A 70 5.81 4.99 0.43
N VAL A 71 6.13 3.71 0.19
CA VAL A 71 5.22 2.59 0.45
C VAL A 71 5.87 1.55 1.36
N HIS A 72 5.36 1.41 2.57
CA HIS A 72 5.77 0.37 3.50
C HIS A 72 4.73 -0.74 3.54
N VAL A 73 5.11 -1.96 3.17
CA VAL A 73 4.23 -3.14 3.29
C VAL A 73 4.86 -4.16 4.22
N LYS A 74 4.17 -4.45 5.32
CA LYS A 74 4.50 -5.56 6.22
C LYS A 74 3.45 -6.64 6.06
N ALA A 75 3.84 -7.75 5.44
CA ALA A 75 2.97 -8.91 5.25
C ALA A 75 3.51 -10.12 6.01
N SER A 76 2.63 -10.90 6.61
CA SER A 76 2.94 -12.19 7.28
C SER A 76 2.60 -13.37 6.35
N CYS A 77 2.72 -14.61 6.85
CA CYS A 77 2.64 -15.88 6.10
C CYS A 77 1.66 -15.90 4.91
N HIS A 78 2.12 -16.46 3.78
CA HIS A 78 1.34 -16.67 2.55
C HIS A 78 0.64 -15.40 2.03
N SER A 79 1.38 -14.28 1.95
CA SER A 79 0.85 -13.02 1.41
C SER A 79 1.53 -12.63 0.11
N THR A 80 0.74 -12.13 -0.84
CA THR A 80 1.22 -11.66 -2.15
C THR A 80 1.13 -10.15 -2.21
N VAL A 81 2.22 -9.48 -2.59
CA VAL A 81 2.24 -8.02 -2.70
C VAL A 81 2.61 -7.60 -4.12
N HIS A 82 1.72 -6.85 -4.76
CA HIS A 82 1.93 -6.24 -6.06
C HIS A 82 2.12 -4.74 -5.90
N LEU A 83 3.30 -4.22 -6.25
CA LEU A 83 3.62 -2.80 -6.19
C LEU A 83 3.88 -2.26 -7.60
N LYS A 84 3.16 -1.20 -7.95
CA LYS A 84 3.42 -0.43 -9.18
C LYS A 84 3.65 1.04 -8.84
N ALA A 85 4.86 1.51 -9.07
CA ALA A 85 5.27 2.88 -8.82
C ALA A 85 5.78 3.55 -10.10
N TRP A 86 5.67 4.88 -10.16
CA TRP A 86 6.19 5.70 -11.25
C TRP A 86 7.03 6.85 -10.67
N TYR A 87 8.17 7.14 -11.33
CA TYR A 87 9.02 8.33 -11.15
C TYR A 87 9.97 8.35 -9.94
N PHE A 88 9.52 8.11 -8.72
CA PHE A 88 10.39 7.96 -7.54
C PHE A 88 9.58 7.33 -6.42
N SER A 89 9.88 6.09 -6.03
CA SER A 89 9.20 5.46 -4.91
C SER A 89 10.12 4.54 -4.17
N ARG A 90 10.18 4.72 -2.85
CA ARG A 90 10.90 3.84 -1.93
C ARG A 90 9.92 2.87 -1.33
N TRP A 91 10.19 1.57 -1.40
CA TRP A 91 9.35 0.56 -0.78
C TRP A 91 10.11 -0.37 0.15
N PHE A 92 9.37 -0.88 1.14
CA PHE A 92 9.90 -1.75 2.18
C PHE A 92 9.03 -3.00 2.32
N LYS A 93 9.67 -4.17 2.28
CA LYS A 93 9.05 -5.48 2.62
C LYS A 93 9.85 -6.08 3.78
N GLY A 94 9.36 -5.94 5.01
CA GLY A 94 10.05 -6.45 6.20
C GLY A 94 11.28 -5.62 6.63
N ALA A 95 12.34 -6.26 7.13
CA ALA A 95 13.59 -5.61 7.58
C ALA A 95 14.60 -5.34 6.46
N ALA A 96 14.27 -5.71 5.21
CA ALA A 96 15.13 -5.47 4.05
C ALA A 96 14.68 -4.22 3.30
N THR A 97 15.61 -3.28 3.12
CA THR A 97 15.45 -2.07 2.31
C THR A 97 15.81 -2.38 0.86
N VAL A 98 14.88 -2.15 -0.07
CA VAL A 98 15.19 -2.19 -1.52
C VAL A 98 14.89 -0.81 -2.09
N GLU A 99 15.93 -0.03 -2.34
CA GLU A 99 15.83 1.22 -3.09
C GLU A 99 16.02 0.91 -4.57
N LYS A 100 14.99 1.08 -5.41
CA LYS A 100 15.23 1.25 -6.86
C LYS A 100 14.40 2.37 -7.45
N ILE A 101 15.00 3.03 -8.42
CA ILE A 101 14.32 3.90 -9.37
C ILE A 101 13.52 2.98 -10.31
N CYS A 102 12.29 2.66 -9.94
CA CYS A 102 11.48 1.71 -10.71
C CYS A 102 10.74 2.37 -11.85
N THR A 103 11.15 2.05 -13.07
CA THR A 103 10.37 2.20 -14.30
C THR A 103 9.50 0.96 -14.60
N ASN A 104 9.57 -0.11 -13.80
CA ASN A 104 8.84 -1.37 -14.00
C ASN A 104 8.07 -1.86 -12.76
N PRO A 105 6.96 -2.62 -12.93
CA PRO A 105 6.18 -3.19 -11.82
C PRO A 105 7.01 -4.25 -11.08
N ILE A 106 6.91 -4.26 -9.75
CA ILE A 106 7.57 -5.26 -8.92
C ILE A 106 6.49 -6.14 -8.31
N VAL A 107 6.57 -7.43 -8.61
CA VAL A 107 5.82 -8.48 -7.93
C VAL A 107 6.78 -9.13 -6.95
N VAL A 108 6.47 -9.11 -5.65
CA VAL A 108 7.34 -9.66 -4.58
C VAL A 108 6.58 -10.60 -3.69
#